data_AF-A0A367GU74-F1
#
_entry.id   AF-A0A367GU74-F1
#
_cell.length_a   1.000
_cell.length_b   1.000
_cell.length_c   1.000
_cell.angle_alpha   90.00
_cell.angle_beta   90.00
_cell.angle_gamma   90.00
#
_symmetry.space_group_name_H-M   'P 1'
#
loop_
_entity.id
_entity.type
_entity.pdbx_description
1 polymer ?
#
loop_
_entity_poly.entity_id
_entity_poly.type
_entity_poly.pdbx_seq_one_letter_code
_entity_poly.pdbx_strand_id
1 'polypeptide(L)'
;MINYLIVPIFMMMKRFVLTLTCIMADIINIYGQPVFRGGDNALKAFISGKIVYPEYSRQNCISGTIQVRFRLDKTGRVTDAVIHQGLGIDLDDEALRVVKLTSGKWDVPAGYNTATRIVLPVSFTADQTRCNNITTSESDRAIQTYKNRQNLEDVVIHYYKSKQQGKADTASEATIVNLKKQLGFDDELITELLAQADSKFKQEDRVGACEDWMFIRNIGSTRADKFIDRYCK
;
A
#
# COMPACT_ATOMS: atom_id res chain seq x y z
N MET A 1 69.14 49.07 11.40
CA MET A 1 68.79 48.06 12.42
C MET A 1 67.26 48.01 12.46
N ILE A 2 66.63 46.98 11.87
CA ILE A 2 65.97 45.84 12.57
C ILE A 2 64.82 46.34 13.47
N ASN A 3 63.57 45.87 13.51
CA ASN A 3 62.75 44.85 12.84
C ASN A 3 61.28 45.16 13.23
N TYR A 4 60.33 44.76 12.38
CA TYR A 4 59.00 44.17 12.65
C TYR A 4 58.33 44.33 14.04
N LEU A 5 57.03 44.70 14.08
CA LEU A 5 55.91 43.73 14.18
C LEU A 5 54.53 44.42 14.41
N ILE A 6 53.59 44.21 13.46
CA ILE A 6 52.22 43.67 13.62
C ILE A 6 51.13 44.46 14.42
N VAL A 7 50.20 44.99 13.62
CA VAL A 7 48.75 45.37 13.76
C VAL A 7 47.88 44.21 14.36
N PRO A 8 46.72 44.36 15.07
CA PRO A 8 45.54 45.21 14.73
C PRO A 8 44.84 45.94 15.90
N ILE A 9 44.39 47.19 15.72
CA ILE A 9 43.10 47.62 15.12
C ILE A 9 41.86 47.05 15.84
N PHE A 10 41.45 47.83 16.85
CA PHE A 10 40.10 48.33 17.07
C PHE A 10 38.96 47.31 17.26
N MET A 11 38.88 46.90 18.51
CA MET A 11 37.67 46.50 19.20
C MET A 11 36.69 47.69 19.30
N MET A 12 35.40 47.38 19.15
CA MET A 12 34.22 48.14 19.61
C MET A 12 33.82 49.42 18.85
N MET A 13 32.87 49.25 17.92
CA MET A 13 31.69 50.13 17.87
C MET A 13 30.43 49.35 17.49
N LYS A 14 29.69 48.95 18.53
CA LYS A 14 28.27 48.57 18.47
C LYS A 14 27.48 49.70 17.83
N ARG A 15 26.65 49.40 16.82
CA ARG A 15 25.29 49.96 16.65
C ARG A 15 24.57 49.33 15.46
N PHE A 16 23.53 48.56 15.80
CA PHE A 16 22.24 48.50 15.09
C PHE A 16 22.22 48.08 13.61
N VAL A 17 22.38 46.78 13.35
CA VAL A 17 21.63 46.10 12.26
C VAL A 17 21.16 44.75 12.79
N LEU A 18 20.10 44.75 13.59
CA LEU A 18 19.44 43.55 14.07
C LEU A 18 18.30 43.20 13.10
N THR A 19 18.60 42.28 12.19
CA THR A 19 17.71 41.22 11.70
C THR A 19 16.21 41.54 11.61
N LEU A 20 15.78 42.03 10.45
CA LEU A 20 14.41 41.79 9.97
C LEU A 20 14.37 40.38 9.36
N THR A 21 14.57 39.36 10.19
CA THR A 21 14.14 38.01 9.82
C THR A 21 12.64 38.06 9.73
N CYS A 22 12.16 38.07 8.48
CA CYS A 22 10.81 37.72 8.09
C CYS A 22 10.35 36.57 8.99
N ILE A 23 9.46 36.88 9.94
CA ILE A 23 8.67 35.87 10.62
C ILE A 23 7.77 35.32 9.52
N MET A 24 8.28 34.33 8.77
CA MET A 24 7.41 33.35 8.14
C MET A 24 6.81 32.56 9.31
N ALA A 25 5.83 33.16 9.96
CA ALA A 25 4.87 32.41 10.74
C ALA A 25 4.18 31.53 9.71
N ASP A 26 4.67 30.29 9.59
CA ASP A 26 3.82 29.19 9.18
C ASP A 26 2.53 29.38 9.96
N ILE A 27 1.44 29.62 9.23
CA ILE A 27 0.12 29.80 9.82
C ILE A 27 -0.15 28.49 10.56
N ILE A 28 0.09 28.52 11.86
CA ILE A 28 -0.04 27.37 12.73
C ILE A 28 -1.48 26.92 12.57
N ASN A 29 -1.67 25.68 12.13
CA ASN A 29 -2.96 25.04 12.23
C ASN A 29 -3.30 25.02 13.72
N ILE A 30 -4.09 26.00 14.17
CA ILE A 30 -4.53 26.18 15.56
C ILE A 30 -5.30 24.94 16.05
N TYR A 31 -5.76 24.12 15.12
CA TYR A 31 -6.47 22.88 15.38
C TYR A 31 -5.47 21.71 15.37
N GLY A 32 -5.61 20.82 16.37
CA GLY A 32 -4.75 19.64 16.50
C GLY A 32 -4.75 18.75 15.23
N GLN A 33 -3.77 17.86 15.14
CA GLN A 33 -3.71 16.86 14.09
C GLN A 33 -4.59 15.64 14.42
N PRO A 34 -5.11 14.92 13.42
CA PRO A 34 -5.75 13.64 13.64
C PRO A 34 -4.78 12.65 14.26
N VAL A 35 -5.24 11.90 15.26
CA VAL A 35 -4.44 10.89 15.94
C VAL A 35 -5.16 9.55 15.85
N PHE A 36 -4.44 8.48 15.52
CA PHE A 36 -5.03 7.14 15.59
C PHE A 36 -5.35 6.81 17.04
N ARG A 37 -6.53 6.23 17.33
CA ARG A 37 -6.93 5.89 18.70
C ARG A 37 -5.91 4.95 19.33
N GLY A 38 -5.32 5.39 20.45
CA GLY A 38 -4.20 4.68 21.10
C GLY A 38 -2.80 5.12 20.66
N GLY A 39 -2.69 6.12 19.78
CA GLY A 39 -1.44 6.73 19.33
C GLY A 39 -0.66 5.89 18.31
N ASP A 40 0.56 6.34 18.02
CA ASP A 40 1.39 5.77 16.95
C ASP A 40 1.76 4.30 17.15
N ASN A 41 1.96 3.88 18.40
CA ASN A 41 2.26 2.48 18.71
C ASN A 41 1.06 1.57 18.41
N ALA A 42 -0.16 2.03 18.73
CA ALA A 42 -1.38 1.29 18.39
C ALA A 42 -1.59 1.23 16.87
N LEU A 43 -1.28 2.31 16.14
CA LEU A 43 -1.33 2.33 14.68
C LEU A 43 -0.35 1.31 14.07
N LYS A 44 0.90 1.30 14.54
CA LYS A 44 1.91 0.34 14.08
C LYS A 44 1.48 -1.10 14.33
N ALA A 45 1.00 -1.40 15.54
CA ALA A 45 0.50 -2.72 15.90
C ALA A 45 -0.74 -3.13 15.10
N PHE A 46 -1.64 -2.18 14.83
CA PHE A 46 -2.81 -2.42 13.99
C PHE A 46 -2.41 -2.76 12.55
N ILE A 47 -1.51 -1.97 11.95
CA ILE A 47 -1.04 -2.20 10.58
C ILE A 47 -0.35 -3.57 10.50
N SER A 48 0.63 -3.84 11.36
CA SER A 48 1.36 -5.11 11.33
C SER A 48 0.46 -6.32 11.55
N GLY A 49 -0.53 -6.21 12.45
CA GLY A 49 -1.49 -7.28 12.72
C GLY A 49 -2.56 -7.46 11.65
N LYS A 50 -2.71 -6.52 10.71
CA LYS A 50 -3.67 -6.59 9.60
C LYS A 50 -3.03 -6.91 8.26
N ILE A 51 -1.70 -6.83 8.12
CA ILE A 51 -1.03 -7.23 6.89
C ILE A 51 -1.23 -8.73 6.64
N VAL A 52 -1.69 -9.05 5.44
CA VAL A 52 -1.66 -10.38 4.83
C VAL A 52 -0.69 -10.26 3.66
N TYR A 53 0.51 -10.84 3.80
CA TYR A 53 1.57 -10.66 2.81
C TYR A 53 1.13 -11.25 1.45
N PRO A 54 1.05 -10.42 0.39
CA PRO A 54 0.60 -10.87 -0.92
C PRO A 54 1.47 -11.95 -1.54
N GLU A 55 0.86 -12.81 -2.37
CA GLU A 55 1.52 -14.06 -2.79
C GLU A 55 2.77 -13.80 -3.63
N TYR A 56 2.65 -12.92 -4.62
CA TYR A 56 3.74 -12.68 -5.55
C TYR A 56 4.93 -12.07 -4.82
N SER A 57 4.69 -11.07 -3.99
CA SER A 57 5.76 -10.46 -3.20
C SER A 57 6.35 -11.39 -2.15
N ARG A 58 5.55 -12.28 -1.55
CA ARG A 58 6.03 -13.31 -0.61
C ARG A 58 6.94 -14.33 -1.30
N GLN A 59 6.54 -14.85 -2.46
CA GLN A 59 7.32 -15.82 -3.22
C GLN A 59 8.65 -15.23 -3.72
N ASN A 60 8.63 -13.96 -4.13
CA ASN A 60 9.78 -13.27 -4.69
C ASN A 60 10.58 -12.46 -3.66
N CYS A 61 10.29 -12.62 -2.37
CA CYS A 61 11.01 -11.95 -1.29
C CYS A 61 11.06 -10.41 -1.39
N ILE A 62 10.05 -9.80 -2.04
CA ILE A 62 10.02 -8.37 -2.31
C ILE A 62 9.62 -7.64 -1.03
N SER A 63 10.50 -6.78 -0.52
CA SER A 63 10.21 -5.88 0.60
C SER A 63 10.09 -4.43 0.12
N GLY A 64 9.44 -3.57 0.90
CA GLY A 64 9.29 -2.16 0.51
C GLY A 64 8.45 -1.35 1.48
N THR A 65 8.39 -0.03 1.25
CA THR A 65 7.46 0.85 1.96
C THR A 65 6.55 1.53 0.95
N ILE A 66 5.24 1.37 1.13
CA ILE A 66 4.21 1.95 0.29
C ILE A 66 3.63 3.15 1.01
N GLN A 67 3.58 4.31 0.34
CA GLN A 67 2.96 5.51 0.87
C GLN A 67 1.52 5.59 0.37
N VAL A 68 0.56 5.50 1.29
CA VAL A 68 -0.87 5.65 0.98
C VAL A 68 -1.30 7.05 1.39
N ARG A 69 -1.93 7.77 0.46
CA ARG A 69 -2.50 9.09 0.69
C ARG A 69 -4.00 8.99 0.82
N PHE A 70 -4.58 9.62 1.84
CA PHE A 70 -6.02 9.61 2.09
C PHE A 70 -6.45 10.89 2.80
N ARG A 71 -7.76 11.02 3.02
CA ARG A 71 -8.37 12.07 3.85
C ARG A 71 -9.16 11.43 4.98
N LEU A 72 -9.42 12.21 6.02
CA LEU A 72 -10.34 11.83 7.10
C LEU A 72 -11.57 12.73 7.08
N ASP A 73 -12.73 12.11 7.25
CA ASP A 73 -13.94 12.86 7.61
C ASP A 73 -13.95 13.20 9.11
N LYS A 74 -14.95 13.97 9.56
CA LYS A 74 -15.09 14.38 10.96
C LYS A 74 -15.28 13.21 11.94
N THR A 75 -15.66 12.04 11.45
CA THR A 75 -15.89 10.82 12.25
C THR A 75 -14.66 9.91 12.28
N GLY A 76 -13.56 10.33 11.63
CA GLY A 76 -12.33 9.54 11.52
C GLY A 76 -12.41 8.43 10.48
N ARG A 77 -13.36 8.49 9.54
CA ARG A 77 -13.41 7.55 8.40
C ARG A 77 -12.43 7.95 7.33
N VAL A 78 -11.74 6.95 6.79
CA VAL A 78 -10.82 7.09 5.66
C VAL A 78 -11.62 7.30 4.37
N THR A 79 -11.27 8.34 3.62
CA THR A 79 -11.84 8.70 2.32
C THR A 79 -10.72 9.01 1.32
N ASP A 80 -11.00 8.91 0.01
CA ASP A 80 -10.04 9.19 -1.07
C ASP A 80 -8.67 8.50 -0.92
N ALA A 81 -8.65 7.27 -0.39
CA ALA A 81 -7.41 6.52 -0.22
C ALA A 81 -6.86 6.08 -1.59
N VAL A 82 -5.62 6.47 -1.87
CA VAL A 82 -4.90 6.18 -3.12
C VAL A 82 -3.42 5.95 -2.84
N ILE A 83 -2.74 5.22 -3.71
CA ILE A 83 -1.28 5.09 -3.66
C ILE A 83 -0.65 6.44 -4.01
N HIS A 84 0.17 6.98 -3.11
CA HIS A 84 1.01 8.14 -3.39
C HIS A 84 2.29 7.72 -4.10
N GLN A 85 2.95 6.71 -3.54
CA GLN A 85 4.20 6.16 -4.01
C GLN A 85 4.20 4.69 -3.60
N GLY A 86 4.37 3.82 -4.59
CA GLY A 86 4.40 2.38 -4.37
C GLY A 86 5.33 1.70 -5.35
N LEU A 87 5.28 0.37 -5.37
CA LEU A 87 6.08 -0.46 -6.26
C LEU A 87 5.32 -0.81 -7.54
N GLY A 88 4.01 -0.59 -7.60
CA GLY A 88 3.15 -0.98 -8.72
C GLY A 88 2.95 -2.48 -8.82
N ILE A 89 2.92 -3.16 -7.67
CA ILE A 89 2.70 -4.60 -7.52
C ILE A 89 1.69 -4.86 -6.39
N ASP A 90 1.39 -6.12 -6.12
CA ASP A 90 0.44 -6.57 -5.10
C ASP A 90 0.63 -5.99 -3.67
N LEU A 91 1.83 -5.54 -3.27
CA LEU A 91 2.04 -4.78 -2.02
C LEU A 91 1.28 -3.44 -1.97
N ASP A 92 1.06 -2.81 -3.12
CA ASP A 92 0.35 -1.54 -3.20
C ASP A 92 -1.12 -1.74 -2.81
N ASP A 93 -1.78 -2.76 -3.38
CA ASP A 93 -3.16 -3.09 -3.09
C ASP A 93 -3.36 -3.46 -1.61
N GLU A 94 -2.40 -4.21 -1.05
CA GLU A 94 -2.42 -4.59 0.35
C GLU A 94 -2.22 -3.40 1.29
N ALA A 95 -1.29 -2.48 0.97
CA ALA A 95 -1.12 -1.25 1.72
C ALA A 95 -2.40 -0.41 1.72
N LEU A 96 -3.03 -0.29 0.55
CA LEU A 96 -4.30 0.43 0.39
C LEU A 96 -5.41 -0.20 1.23
N ARG A 97 -5.52 -1.54 1.24
CA ARG A 97 -6.48 -2.29 2.06
C ARG A 97 -6.27 -2.03 3.55
N VAL A 98 -5.05 -2.19 4.05
CA VAL A 98 -4.75 -2.03 5.48
C VAL A 98 -5.01 -0.58 5.93
N VAL A 99 -4.69 0.42 5.12
CA VAL A 99 -5.05 1.81 5.43
C VAL A 99 -6.56 2.02 5.46
N LYS A 100 -7.33 1.44 4.53
CA LYS A 100 -8.80 1.49 4.57
C LYS A 100 -9.36 0.86 5.85
N LEU A 101 -8.75 -0.19 6.39
CA LEU A 101 -9.16 -0.82 7.65
C LEU A 101 -8.97 0.07 8.89
N THR A 102 -8.20 1.16 8.78
CA THR A 102 -8.09 2.16 9.85
C THR A 102 -9.31 3.07 9.94
N SER A 103 -10.25 2.98 8.99
CA SER A 103 -11.45 3.82 8.94
C SER A 103 -12.28 3.73 10.22
N GLY A 104 -12.64 4.90 10.77
CA GLY A 104 -13.39 5.04 12.01
C GLY A 104 -12.55 4.87 13.28
N LYS A 105 -11.22 4.73 13.16
CA LYS A 105 -10.28 4.57 14.28
C LYS A 105 -9.40 5.80 14.54
N TRP A 106 -9.73 6.92 13.92
CA TRP A 106 -9.01 8.19 14.09
C TRP A 106 -9.84 9.16 14.92
N ASP A 107 -9.16 9.91 15.80
CA ASP A 107 -9.71 11.05 16.50
C ASP A 107 -9.35 12.31 15.73
N VAL A 108 -10.37 12.97 15.16
CA VAL A 108 -10.22 14.13 14.29
C VAL A 108 -10.68 15.38 15.05
N PRO A 109 -9.79 16.35 15.33
CA PRO A 109 -10.16 17.57 16.03
C PRO A 109 -11.23 18.38 15.28
N ALA A 110 -12.15 19.03 16.00
CA ALA A 110 -13.32 19.69 15.42
C ALA A 110 -13.00 20.75 14.34
N GLY A 111 -11.85 21.43 14.45
CA GLY A 111 -11.40 22.42 13.47
C GLY A 111 -10.40 21.89 12.43
N TYR A 112 -10.11 20.58 12.41
CA TYR A 112 -9.26 20.00 11.39
C TYR A 112 -9.88 20.18 9.99
N ASN A 113 -9.09 20.71 9.06
CA ASN A 113 -9.51 20.83 7.68
C ASN A 113 -9.53 19.44 7.02
N THR A 114 -10.72 18.84 6.90
CA THR A 114 -10.93 17.52 6.26
C THR A 114 -10.54 17.49 4.78
N ALA A 115 -10.26 18.64 4.15
CA ALA A 115 -9.67 18.72 2.83
C ALA A 115 -8.14 18.48 2.82
N THR A 116 -7.53 18.29 3.99
CA THR A 116 -6.11 17.98 4.13
C THR A 116 -5.86 16.51 3.80
N ARG A 117 -4.79 16.25 3.07
CA ARG A 117 -4.37 14.88 2.72
C ARG A 117 -3.32 14.41 3.73
N ILE A 118 -3.53 13.21 4.25
CA ILE A 118 -2.60 12.50 5.13
C ILE A 118 -1.85 11.48 4.28
N VAL A 119 -0.55 11.30 4.54
CA VAL A 119 0.27 10.25 3.93
C VAL A 119 0.74 9.31 5.04
N LEU A 120 0.38 8.03 4.92
CA LEU A 120 0.76 6.99 5.86
C LEU A 120 1.68 5.98 5.16
N PRO A 121 2.94 5.84 5.60
CA PRO A 121 3.82 4.78 5.12
C PRO A 121 3.44 3.42 5.73
N VAL A 122 3.32 2.41 4.88
CA VAL A 122 3.11 1.01 5.26
C VAL A 122 4.35 0.22 4.82
N SER A 123 5.08 -0.33 5.79
CA SER A 123 6.31 -1.08 5.54
C SER A 123 6.06 -2.59 5.52
N PHE A 124 6.61 -3.24 4.50
CA PHE A 124 6.62 -4.68 4.31
C PHE A 124 8.04 -5.20 4.41
N THR A 125 8.23 -6.27 5.18
CA THR A 125 9.52 -6.93 5.34
C THR A 125 9.32 -8.41 5.07
N ALA A 126 10.03 -8.91 4.05
CA ALA A 126 10.00 -10.32 3.70
C ALA A 126 10.56 -11.18 4.83
N ASP A 127 10.10 -12.42 4.91
CA ASP A 127 10.54 -13.39 5.91
C ASP A 127 12.04 -13.71 5.72
N GLN A 128 12.87 -13.21 6.63
CA GLN A 128 14.32 -13.37 6.57
C GLN A 128 14.78 -14.83 6.67
N THR A 129 13.97 -15.73 7.22
CA THR A 129 14.33 -17.16 7.30
C THR A 129 14.32 -17.82 5.92
N ARG A 130 13.48 -17.32 5.00
CA ARG A 130 13.42 -17.74 3.60
C ARG A 130 14.22 -16.84 2.66
N CYS A 131 14.30 -15.55 2.96
CA CYS A 131 14.73 -14.50 2.04
C CYS A 131 16.10 -13.89 2.37
N ASN A 132 16.93 -14.58 3.15
CA ASN A 132 18.22 -14.06 3.66
C ASN A 132 19.25 -13.66 2.58
N ASN A 133 19.15 -14.20 1.36
CA ASN A 133 20.16 -14.00 0.31
C ASN A 133 19.62 -13.31 -0.94
N ILE A 134 18.40 -12.76 -0.92
CA ILE A 134 17.84 -12.07 -2.08
C ILE A 134 18.56 -10.74 -2.30
N THR A 135 18.98 -10.50 -3.53
CA THR A 135 19.58 -9.22 -3.92
C THR A 135 18.50 -8.22 -4.35
N THR A 136 18.82 -6.93 -4.28
CA THR A 136 17.94 -5.87 -4.79
C THR A 136 17.65 -6.06 -6.28
N SER A 137 18.63 -6.47 -7.08
CA SER A 137 18.44 -6.68 -8.53
C SER A 137 17.48 -7.83 -8.85
N GLU A 138 17.50 -8.91 -8.05
CA GLU A 138 16.53 -10.00 -8.18
C GLU A 138 15.12 -9.54 -7.84
N SER A 139 14.97 -8.76 -6.77
CA SER A 139 13.70 -8.16 -6.38
C SER A 139 13.18 -7.21 -7.47
N ASP A 140 14.04 -6.36 -8.01
CA ASP A 140 13.71 -5.43 -9.10
C ASP A 140 13.26 -6.18 -10.36
N ARG A 141 13.95 -7.27 -10.72
CA ARG A 141 13.56 -8.10 -11.86
C ARG A 141 12.18 -8.74 -11.66
N ALA A 142 11.87 -9.20 -10.44
CA ALA A 142 10.54 -9.71 -10.13
C ALA A 142 9.49 -8.60 -10.27
N ILE A 143 9.74 -7.40 -9.72
CA ILE A 143 8.85 -6.24 -9.88
C ILE A 143 8.57 -5.93 -11.36
N GLN A 144 9.61 -5.93 -12.20
CA GLN A 144 9.43 -5.72 -13.64
C GLN A 144 8.64 -6.85 -14.30
N THR A 145 8.89 -8.10 -13.89
CA THR A 145 8.17 -9.27 -14.41
C THR A 145 6.67 -9.18 -14.10
N TYR A 146 6.31 -8.79 -12.87
CA TYR A 146 4.92 -8.55 -12.48
C TYR A 146 4.26 -7.52 -13.40
N LYS A 147 4.88 -6.34 -13.56
CA LYS A 147 4.35 -5.24 -14.38
C LYS A 147 4.16 -5.63 -15.84
N ASN A 148 5.13 -6.35 -16.40
CA ASN A 148 5.08 -6.81 -17.79
C ASN A 148 3.94 -7.81 -18.06
N ARG A 149 3.45 -8.48 -17.01
CA ARG A 149 2.37 -9.47 -17.11
C ARG A 149 0.97 -8.89 -16.89
N GLN A 150 0.81 -7.71 -16.29
CA GLN A 150 -0.50 -7.18 -15.90
C GLN A 150 -1.52 -7.17 -17.06
N ASN A 151 -1.10 -6.71 -18.24
CA ASN A 151 -1.99 -6.70 -19.42
C ASN A 151 -2.45 -8.11 -19.84
N LEU A 152 -1.61 -9.12 -19.66
CA LEU A 152 -1.96 -10.52 -19.96
C LEU A 152 -2.91 -11.10 -18.90
N GLU A 153 -2.72 -10.74 -17.63
CA GLU A 153 -3.60 -11.12 -16.53
C GLU A 153 -4.99 -10.50 -16.72
N ASP A 154 -5.05 -9.23 -17.13
CA ASP A 154 -6.30 -8.54 -17.45
C ASP A 154 -7.08 -9.21 -18.59
N VAL A 155 -6.40 -9.73 -19.60
CA VAL A 155 -7.03 -10.51 -20.68
C VAL A 155 -7.72 -11.77 -20.13
N VAL A 156 -7.04 -12.52 -19.25
CA VAL A 156 -7.61 -13.71 -18.61
C VAL A 156 -8.81 -13.33 -17.72
N ILE A 157 -8.64 -12.29 -16.89
CA ILE A 157 -9.68 -11.78 -15.99
C ILE A 157 -10.92 -11.36 -16.76
N HIS A 158 -10.74 -10.59 -17.84
CA HIS A 158 -11.84 -10.11 -18.68
C HIS A 158 -12.58 -11.28 -19.33
N TYR A 159 -11.84 -12.26 -19.88
CA TYR A 159 -12.45 -13.44 -20.49
C TYR A 159 -13.35 -14.20 -19.51
N TYR A 160 -12.86 -14.54 -18.32
CA TYR A 160 -13.65 -15.32 -17.36
C TYR A 160 -14.80 -14.52 -16.74
N LYS A 161 -14.66 -13.20 -16.56
CA LYS A 161 -15.78 -12.32 -16.22
C LYS A 161 -16.86 -12.35 -17.30
N SER A 162 -16.47 -12.27 -18.57
CA SER A 162 -17.40 -12.38 -19.71
C SER A 162 -18.06 -13.77 -19.77
N LYS A 163 -17.30 -14.82 -19.46
CA LYS A 163 -17.78 -16.21 -19.44
C LYS A 163 -18.85 -16.41 -18.37
N GLN A 164 -18.67 -15.85 -17.18
CA GLN A 164 -19.69 -15.86 -16.11
C GLN A 164 -21.00 -15.18 -16.54
N GLN A 165 -20.93 -14.20 -17.46
CA GLN A 165 -22.10 -13.50 -18.00
C GLN A 165 -22.71 -14.18 -19.23
N GLY A 166 -22.16 -15.31 -19.70
CA GLY A 166 -22.58 -15.97 -20.93
C GLY A 166 -22.22 -15.18 -22.21
N LYS A 167 -21.24 -14.26 -22.13
CA LYS A 167 -20.84 -13.36 -23.23
C LYS A 167 -19.45 -13.64 -23.80
N ALA A 168 -18.74 -14.66 -23.29
CA ALA A 168 -17.39 -14.97 -23.74
C ALA A 168 -17.39 -15.55 -25.16
N ASP A 169 -16.37 -15.19 -25.94
CA ASP A 169 -16.05 -15.85 -27.20
C ASP A 169 -15.44 -17.23 -26.94
N THR A 170 -16.20 -18.28 -27.22
CA THR A 170 -15.77 -19.67 -27.04
C THR A 170 -14.61 -20.06 -27.95
N ALA A 171 -14.39 -19.38 -29.08
CA ALA A 171 -13.27 -19.67 -29.97
C ALA A 171 -11.91 -19.29 -29.34
N SER A 172 -11.91 -18.28 -28.47
CA SER A 172 -10.73 -17.82 -27.74
C SER A 172 -10.37 -18.70 -26.53
N GLU A 173 -11.22 -19.64 -26.14
CA GLU A 173 -11.09 -20.39 -24.88
C GLU A 173 -9.76 -21.14 -24.76
N ALA A 174 -9.36 -21.89 -25.79
CA ALA A 174 -8.12 -22.65 -25.77
C ALA A 174 -6.88 -21.75 -25.60
N THR A 175 -6.89 -20.57 -26.25
CA THR A 175 -5.83 -19.56 -26.11
C THR A 175 -5.77 -19.02 -24.69
N ILE A 176 -6.92 -18.69 -24.09
CA ILE A 176 -6.97 -18.17 -22.72
C ILE A 176 -6.53 -19.23 -21.70
N VAL A 177 -6.88 -20.50 -21.91
CA VAL A 177 -6.40 -21.60 -21.05
C VAL A 177 -4.88 -21.74 -21.13
N ASN A 178 -4.29 -21.60 -22.32
CA ASN A 178 -2.83 -21.62 -22.46
C ASN A 178 -2.17 -20.41 -21.82
N LEU A 179 -2.75 -19.21 -21.98
CA LEU A 179 -2.26 -17.99 -21.34
C LEU A 179 -2.32 -18.11 -19.81
N LYS A 180 -3.41 -18.65 -19.26
CA LYS A 180 -3.58 -18.94 -17.83
C LYS A 180 -2.43 -19.80 -17.31
N LYS A 181 -2.05 -20.86 -18.05
CA LYS A 181 -0.90 -21.72 -17.70
C LYS A 181 0.42 -20.96 -17.75
N GLN A 182 0.65 -20.14 -18.77
CA GLN A 182 1.86 -19.32 -18.91
C GLN A 182 2.02 -18.31 -17.76
N LEU A 183 0.90 -17.79 -17.26
CA LEU A 183 0.88 -16.86 -16.13
C LEU A 183 0.97 -17.57 -14.76
N GLY A 184 1.00 -18.90 -14.70
CA GLY A 184 1.04 -19.63 -13.43
C GLY A 184 -0.25 -19.50 -12.63
N PHE A 185 -1.40 -19.31 -13.30
CA PHE A 185 -2.71 -19.33 -12.66
C PHE A 185 -3.16 -20.79 -12.48
N ASP A 186 -2.42 -21.52 -11.66
CA ASP A 186 -2.61 -22.95 -11.38
C ASP A 186 -3.25 -23.19 -10.00
N ASP A 187 -3.40 -24.47 -9.65
CA ASP A 187 -4.03 -24.89 -8.39
C ASP A 187 -3.20 -24.55 -7.15
N GLU A 188 -1.88 -24.35 -7.30
CA GLU A 188 -1.00 -23.91 -6.22
C GLU A 188 -1.29 -22.45 -5.90
N LEU A 189 -1.27 -21.57 -6.90
CA LEU A 189 -1.65 -20.16 -6.72
C LEU A 189 -3.06 -20.04 -6.13
N ILE A 190 -4.03 -20.79 -6.63
CA ILE A 190 -5.41 -20.73 -6.13
C ILE A 190 -5.47 -21.14 -4.64
N THR A 191 -4.66 -22.08 -4.21
CA THR A 191 -4.61 -22.51 -2.81
C THR A 191 -4.06 -21.41 -1.91
N GLU A 192 -3.00 -20.72 -2.34
CA GLU A 192 -2.42 -19.59 -1.61
C GLU A 192 -3.38 -18.40 -1.52
N LEU A 193 -4.07 -18.07 -2.62
CA LEU A 193 -5.08 -17.02 -2.63
C LEU A 193 -6.27 -17.34 -1.70
N LEU A 194 -6.69 -18.61 -1.61
CA LEU A 194 -7.72 -19.02 -0.66
C LEU A 194 -7.27 -18.85 0.80
N ALA A 195 -5.99 -19.12 1.10
CA ALA A 195 -5.42 -18.91 2.43
C ALA A 195 -5.34 -17.42 2.79
N GLN A 196 -5.03 -16.55 1.83
CA GLN A 196 -5.06 -15.09 2.02
C GLN A 196 -6.48 -14.59 2.28
N ALA A 197 -7.45 -15.04 1.50
CA ALA A 197 -8.85 -14.71 1.69
C ALA A 197 -9.37 -15.15 3.08
N ASP A 198 -9.02 -16.36 3.51
CA ASP A 198 -9.35 -16.87 4.85
C ASP A 198 -8.70 -16.03 5.96
N SER A 199 -7.44 -15.61 5.77
CA SER A 199 -6.74 -14.72 6.71
C SER A 199 -7.44 -13.37 6.83
N LYS A 200 -7.83 -12.74 5.70
CA LYS A 200 -8.59 -11.48 5.70
C LYS A 200 -9.97 -11.66 6.34
N PHE A 201 -10.65 -12.78 6.06
CA PHE A 201 -11.95 -13.09 6.66
C PHE A 201 -11.85 -13.23 8.19
N LYS A 202 -10.83 -13.93 8.70
CA LYS A 202 -10.53 -14.04 10.14
C LYS A 202 -10.21 -12.71 10.80
N GLN A 203 -9.67 -11.76 10.03
CA GLN A 203 -9.44 -10.39 10.48
C GLN A 203 -10.72 -9.52 10.48
N GLU A 204 -11.89 -10.11 10.21
CA GLU A 204 -13.19 -9.45 10.00
C GLU A 204 -13.22 -8.53 8.76
N ASP A 205 -12.22 -8.63 7.88
CA ASP A 205 -12.17 -7.93 6.60
C ASP A 205 -12.91 -8.72 5.53
N ARG A 206 -14.25 -8.64 5.57
CA ARG A 206 -15.12 -9.30 4.60
C ARG A 206 -14.91 -8.77 3.18
N VAL A 207 -14.65 -7.46 3.03
CA VAL A 207 -14.46 -6.84 1.72
C VAL A 207 -13.20 -7.38 1.07
N GLY A 208 -12.06 -7.34 1.78
CA GLY A 208 -10.80 -7.87 1.27
C GLY A 208 -10.85 -9.38 0.99
N ALA A 209 -11.53 -10.16 1.84
CA ALA A 209 -11.74 -11.58 1.57
C ALA A 209 -12.57 -11.83 0.29
N CYS A 210 -13.61 -11.02 0.08
CA CYS A 210 -14.42 -11.07 -1.12
C CYS A 210 -13.65 -10.65 -2.38
N GLU A 211 -12.78 -9.65 -2.31
CA GLU A 211 -11.91 -9.26 -3.42
C GLU A 211 -11.02 -10.44 -3.85
N ASP A 212 -10.39 -11.15 -2.92
CA ASP A 212 -9.56 -12.32 -3.21
C ASP A 212 -10.36 -13.49 -3.80
N TRP A 213 -11.51 -13.82 -3.21
CA TRP A 213 -12.39 -14.87 -3.74
C TRP A 213 -12.90 -14.54 -5.13
N MET A 214 -13.29 -13.29 -5.37
CA MET A 214 -13.70 -12.82 -6.68
C MET A 214 -12.55 -12.89 -7.69
N PHE A 215 -11.33 -12.56 -7.28
CA PHE A 215 -10.14 -12.74 -8.13
C PHE A 215 -9.94 -14.21 -8.54
N ILE A 216 -10.01 -15.15 -7.58
CA ILE A 216 -9.95 -16.60 -7.85
C ILE A 216 -10.99 -17.02 -8.90
N ARG A 217 -12.23 -16.53 -8.77
CA ARG A 217 -13.30 -16.78 -9.75
C ARG A 217 -12.99 -16.16 -11.12
N ASN A 218 -12.45 -14.95 -11.12
CA ASN A 218 -12.12 -14.20 -12.31
C ASN A 218 -10.88 -14.73 -13.05
N ILE A 219 -10.05 -15.58 -12.43
CA ILE A 219 -9.02 -16.36 -13.16
C ILE A 219 -9.51 -17.75 -13.56
N GLY A 220 -10.82 -18.00 -13.45
CA GLY A 220 -11.49 -19.18 -13.97
C GLY A 220 -11.50 -20.39 -13.03
N SER A 221 -11.39 -20.18 -11.72
CA SER A 221 -11.53 -21.24 -10.73
C SER A 221 -12.87 -21.16 -10.01
N THR A 222 -13.54 -22.29 -9.83
CA THR A 222 -14.80 -22.38 -9.07
C THR A 222 -14.60 -22.64 -7.58
N ARG A 223 -13.34 -22.78 -7.13
CA ARG A 223 -13.00 -23.14 -5.74
C ARG A 223 -13.49 -22.11 -4.71
N ALA A 224 -13.68 -20.86 -5.14
CA ALA A 224 -14.16 -19.77 -4.28
C ALA A 224 -15.69 -19.57 -4.31
N ASP A 225 -16.43 -20.22 -5.23
CA ASP A 225 -17.84 -19.88 -5.50
C ASP A 225 -18.74 -20.00 -4.26
N LYS A 226 -18.56 -21.08 -3.48
CA LYS A 226 -19.32 -21.29 -2.24
C LYS A 226 -19.09 -20.20 -1.20
N PHE A 227 -17.88 -19.62 -1.15
CA PHE A 227 -17.56 -18.52 -0.24
C PHE A 227 -18.20 -17.22 -0.73
N ILE A 228 -18.11 -16.95 -2.04
CA ILE A 228 -18.71 -15.77 -2.66
C ILE A 228 -20.23 -15.75 -2.43
N ASP A 229 -20.90 -16.86 -2.73
CA ASP A 229 -22.36 -16.98 -2.60
C ASP A 229 -22.85 -16.82 -1.17
N ARG A 230 -21.99 -17.11 -0.19
CA ARG A 230 -22.32 -17.05 1.23
C ARG A 230 -21.98 -15.71 1.87
N TYR A 231 -20.87 -15.09 1.49
CA TYR A 231 -20.29 -13.98 2.25
C TYR A 231 -20.18 -12.66 1.48
N CYS A 232 -20.34 -12.66 0.14
CA CYS A 232 -20.08 -11.50 -0.72
C CYS A 232 -21.33 -10.93 -1.38
N LYS A 233 -22.49 -11.16 -0.77
CA LYS A 233 -23.80 -10.61 -1.16
C LYS A 233 -24.12 -9.34 -0.40
#